data_AF-A0A0C4FE20-F1
#
_entry.id   AF-A0A0C4FE20-F1
#
_cell.length_a   1.000
_cell.length_b   1.000
_cell.length_c   1.000
_cell.angle_alpha   90.00
_cell.angle_beta   90.00
_cell.angle_gamma   90.00
#
_symmetry.space_group_name_H-M   'P 1'
#
loop_
_entity.id
_entity.type
_entity.pdbx_description
1 polymer ?
#
loop_
_entity_poly.entity_id
_entity_poly.type
_entity_poly.pdbx_seq_one_letter_code
_entity_poly.pdbx_strand_id
1 'polypeptide(L)'
;MGHYDNGDHGSNAPGDVEMARSLPAGSLAMIVGGHSQDPVCMASENKKQVDYVPGTPCAPDKQNGIWIVQAHEWGKYVGRADFEFRNGEMKLVHYQLIPVNLKKKVTYDNGQSERVLYTPEIAENPQMLSLLSPFQNKGKAQLDVKIGTLSGRLEGDRSKVRFVQTNMGHLVLAAQMARTNADFAVMSGGGIRDSIEGGDITYKDVLKFANVSFVAKTGYSTT
;
A
#
# COMPACT_ATOMS: atom_id res chain seq x y z
N MET A 1 -9.61 -10.95 -1.92
CA MET A 1 -10.44 -10.27 -2.94
C MET A 1 -10.31 -8.78 -2.69
N GLY A 2 -10.26 -7.97 -3.75
CA GLY A 2 -10.14 -6.51 -3.63
C GLY A 2 -11.48 -5.82 -3.85
N HIS A 3 -11.59 -4.57 -3.42
CA HIS A 3 -12.72 -3.71 -3.74
C HIS A 3 -12.47 -2.88 -5.00
N TYR A 4 -13.20 -3.18 -6.07
CA TYR A 4 -13.14 -2.44 -7.34
C TYR A 4 -14.42 -1.62 -7.56
N ASP A 5 -14.26 -0.36 -7.95
CA ASP A 5 -15.39 0.57 -8.15
C ASP A 5 -16.36 -0.01 -9.17
N ASN A 6 -17.65 -0.01 -8.85
CA ASN A 6 -18.69 -0.64 -9.66
C ASN A 6 -18.47 -2.13 -10.03
N GLY A 7 -17.53 -2.82 -9.40
CA GLY A 7 -17.10 -4.16 -9.82
C GLY A 7 -16.18 -4.16 -11.03
N ASP A 8 -15.68 -3.01 -11.47
CA ASP A 8 -14.81 -2.88 -12.64
C ASP A 8 -13.37 -3.33 -12.29
N HIS A 9 -13.13 -4.64 -12.31
CA HIS A 9 -11.90 -5.28 -11.83
C HIS A 9 -10.78 -5.38 -12.89
N GLY A 10 -11.06 -5.05 -14.15
CA GLY A 10 -10.11 -5.14 -15.26
C GLY A 10 -9.56 -6.56 -15.43
N SER A 11 -8.24 -6.73 -15.40
CA SER A 11 -7.59 -8.05 -15.48
C SER A 11 -7.47 -8.79 -14.14
N ASN A 12 -7.91 -8.19 -13.03
CA ASN A 12 -7.88 -8.85 -11.73
C ASN A 12 -9.01 -9.90 -11.63
N ALA A 13 -8.97 -10.74 -10.60
CA ALA A 13 -10.12 -11.60 -10.30
C ALA A 13 -11.30 -10.75 -9.76
N PRO A 14 -12.55 -11.25 -9.89
CA PRO A 14 -13.72 -10.59 -9.32
C PRO A 14 -13.57 -10.22 -7.84
N GLY A 15 -14.13 -9.07 -7.49
CA GLY A 15 -13.92 -8.42 -6.19
C GLY A 15 -15.05 -8.55 -5.19
N ASP A 16 -14.93 -7.80 -4.10
CA ASP A 16 -15.91 -7.77 -3.00
C ASP A 16 -17.29 -7.27 -3.48
N VAL A 17 -17.31 -6.30 -4.41
CA VAL A 17 -18.54 -5.73 -5.00
C VAL A 17 -19.32 -6.79 -5.77
N GLU A 18 -18.67 -7.55 -6.63
CA GLU A 18 -19.31 -8.61 -7.41
C GLU A 18 -19.75 -9.78 -6.53
N MET A 19 -18.93 -10.15 -5.53
CA MET A 19 -19.33 -11.14 -4.53
C MET A 19 -20.62 -10.70 -3.82
N ALA A 20 -20.68 -9.46 -3.31
CA ALA A 20 -21.87 -8.95 -2.63
C ALA A 20 -23.11 -8.98 -3.54
N ARG A 21 -22.96 -8.62 -4.82
CA ARG A 21 -24.04 -8.67 -5.82
C ARG A 21 -24.49 -10.09 -6.16
N SER A 22 -23.60 -11.09 -6.05
CA SER A 22 -23.90 -12.50 -6.36
C SER A 22 -24.61 -13.26 -5.23
N LEU A 23 -24.54 -12.73 -4.00
CA LEU A 23 -25.14 -13.34 -2.82
C LEU A 23 -26.64 -13.00 -2.70
N PRO A 24 -27.43 -13.76 -1.91
CA PRO A 24 -28.76 -13.31 -1.53
C PRO A 24 -28.69 -11.96 -0.80
N ALA A 25 -29.63 -11.06 -1.08
CA ALA A 25 -29.63 -9.71 -0.55
C ALA A 25 -29.55 -9.70 0.99
N GLY A 26 -28.60 -8.93 1.55
CA GLY A 26 -28.40 -8.79 2.98
C GLY A 26 -28.02 -10.08 3.73
N SER A 27 -27.64 -11.15 3.01
CA SER A 27 -27.18 -12.42 3.62
C SER A 27 -25.93 -12.27 4.49
N LEU A 28 -25.16 -11.21 4.27
CA LEU A 28 -24.06 -10.78 5.13
C LEU A 28 -24.36 -9.38 5.66
N ALA A 29 -24.01 -9.12 6.92
CA ALA A 29 -24.04 -7.75 7.44
C ALA A 29 -22.96 -6.88 6.79
N MET A 30 -21.77 -7.45 6.60
CA MET A 30 -20.60 -6.73 6.10
C MET A 30 -19.54 -7.66 5.52
N ILE A 31 -18.81 -7.18 4.52
CA ILE A 31 -17.57 -7.75 4.00
C ILE A 31 -16.42 -6.86 4.48
N VAL A 32 -15.50 -7.45 5.26
CA VAL A 32 -14.25 -6.79 5.69
C VAL A 32 -13.17 -7.14 4.67
N GLY A 33 -12.98 -6.24 3.71
CA GLY A 33 -12.13 -6.43 2.54
C GLY A 33 -10.63 -6.22 2.82
N GLY A 34 -9.84 -6.33 1.74
CA GLY A 34 -8.39 -6.19 1.75
C GLY A 34 -7.84 -6.25 0.32
N HIS A 35 -6.57 -6.58 0.15
CA HIS A 35 -5.90 -6.80 -1.15
C HIS A 35 -5.76 -5.57 -2.07
N SER A 36 -6.82 -4.82 -2.39
CA SER A 36 -6.70 -3.61 -3.22
C SER A 36 -5.95 -2.47 -2.52
N GLN A 37 -5.73 -2.59 -1.20
CA GLN A 37 -5.01 -1.60 -0.38
C GLN A 37 -5.63 -0.20 -0.41
N ASP A 38 -6.96 -0.10 -0.52
CA ASP A 38 -7.69 1.18 -0.52
C ASP A 38 -8.42 1.46 0.81
N PRO A 39 -8.60 2.73 1.21
CA PRO A 39 -9.65 3.10 2.15
C PRO A 39 -10.99 3.11 1.38
N VAL A 40 -11.91 2.20 1.72
CA VAL A 40 -13.24 2.18 1.08
C VAL A 40 -14.11 3.28 1.71
N CYS A 41 -13.95 4.49 1.18
CA CYS A 41 -14.73 5.67 1.51
C CYS A 41 -15.33 6.23 0.23
N MET A 42 -16.65 6.23 0.10
CA MET A 42 -17.35 6.54 -1.13
C MET A 42 -17.50 8.06 -1.31
N ALA A 43 -17.19 8.54 -2.53
CA ALA A 43 -17.46 9.91 -2.95
C ALA A 43 -18.90 10.06 -3.47
N SER A 44 -19.33 9.02 -4.19
CA SER A 44 -20.66 8.86 -4.74
C SER A 44 -20.96 7.37 -4.88
N GLU A 45 -22.16 7.01 -5.32
CA GLU A 45 -22.52 5.63 -5.62
C GLU A 45 -21.49 5.00 -6.58
N ASN A 46 -21.05 3.78 -6.25
CA ASN A 46 -20.08 2.99 -7.02
C ASN A 46 -18.73 3.67 -7.31
N LYS A 47 -18.36 4.75 -6.58
CA LYS A 47 -17.10 5.47 -6.78
C LYS A 47 -16.44 5.85 -5.46
N LYS A 48 -15.25 5.29 -5.21
CA LYS A 48 -14.44 5.66 -4.04
C LYS A 48 -13.91 7.09 -4.17
N GLN A 49 -13.65 7.72 -3.03
CA GLN A 49 -12.89 8.96 -2.95
C GLN A 49 -11.46 8.73 -3.46
N VAL A 50 -11.01 9.62 -4.35
CA VAL A 50 -9.60 9.71 -4.72
C VAL A 50 -8.90 10.55 -3.65
N ASP A 51 -7.76 10.07 -3.15
CA ASP A 51 -6.94 10.75 -2.13
C ASP A 51 -7.69 11.07 -0.82
N TYR A 52 -8.32 10.05 -0.23
CA TYR A 52 -8.99 10.15 1.08
C TYR A 52 -8.09 10.83 2.14
N VAL A 53 -8.68 11.78 2.88
CA VAL A 53 -7.96 12.57 3.88
C VAL A 53 -8.14 11.94 5.27
N PRO A 54 -7.06 11.63 6.00
CA PRO A 54 -7.18 11.09 7.36
C PRO A 54 -8.00 11.99 8.30
N GLY A 55 -8.91 11.39 9.07
CA GLY A 55 -9.74 12.08 10.05
C GLY A 55 -11.02 12.71 9.50
N THR A 56 -11.25 12.70 8.17
CA THR A 56 -12.54 13.11 7.60
C THR A 56 -13.58 11.99 7.69
N PRO A 57 -14.88 12.27 7.53
CA PRO A 57 -15.90 11.23 7.48
C PRO A 57 -15.64 10.23 6.35
N CYS A 58 -15.97 8.96 6.59
CA CYS A 58 -15.87 7.88 5.61
C CYS A 58 -17.23 7.17 5.51
N ALA A 59 -17.86 7.24 4.34
CA ALA A 59 -19.04 6.43 4.05
C ALA A 59 -18.59 5.13 3.38
N PRO A 60 -18.83 3.94 3.97
CA PRO A 60 -18.45 2.69 3.34
C PRO A 60 -19.36 2.37 2.15
N ASP A 61 -18.94 1.46 1.28
CA ASP A 61 -19.79 1.00 0.17
C ASP A 61 -20.91 0.09 0.67
N LYS A 62 -22.02 0.04 -0.07
CA LYS A 62 -23.12 -0.88 0.20
C LYS A 62 -23.66 -1.46 -1.10
N GLN A 63 -23.53 -2.78 -1.25
CA GLN A 63 -23.94 -3.49 -2.45
C GLN A 63 -24.92 -4.59 -2.04
N ASN A 64 -26.08 -4.65 -2.68
CA ASN A 64 -27.07 -5.71 -2.43
C ASN A 64 -27.43 -5.91 -0.94
N GLY A 65 -27.54 -4.80 -0.20
CA GLY A 65 -27.83 -4.80 1.24
C GLY A 65 -26.64 -5.10 2.15
N ILE A 66 -25.46 -5.43 1.60
CA ILE A 66 -24.25 -5.83 2.33
C ILE A 66 -23.27 -4.64 2.35
N TRP A 67 -22.77 -4.27 3.54
CA TRP A 67 -21.73 -3.24 3.66
C TRP A 67 -20.36 -3.77 3.24
N ILE A 68 -19.54 -2.97 2.57
CA ILE A 68 -18.17 -3.35 2.21
C ILE A 68 -17.21 -2.30 2.77
N VAL A 69 -16.23 -2.75 3.54
CA VAL A 69 -15.28 -1.88 4.26
C VAL A 69 -13.85 -2.33 4.01
N GLN A 70 -12.92 -1.38 4.00
CA GLN A 70 -11.49 -1.68 3.96
C GLN A 70 -10.70 -0.53 4.59
N ALA A 71 -9.75 -0.89 5.46
CA ALA A 71 -8.97 0.06 6.26
C ALA A 71 -7.59 0.35 5.64
N HIS A 72 -7.55 0.52 4.31
CA HIS A 72 -6.33 0.86 3.57
C HIS A 72 -5.22 -0.20 3.77
N GLU A 73 -4.08 0.19 4.34
CA GLU A 73 -2.87 -0.64 4.44
C GLU A 73 -2.02 -0.29 5.68
N TRP A 74 -1.08 -1.18 6.02
CA TRP A 74 0.04 -0.96 6.97
C TRP A 74 -0.35 -0.55 8.39
N GLY A 75 -1.59 -0.82 8.81
CA GLY A 75 -2.08 -0.33 10.10
C GLY A 75 -2.22 1.19 10.16
N LYS A 76 -2.29 1.89 9.02
CA LYS A 76 -2.52 3.34 8.94
C LYS A 76 -3.85 3.73 9.59
N TYR A 77 -4.83 2.84 9.55
CA TYR A 77 -6.14 3.03 10.16
C TYR A 77 -6.61 1.77 10.86
N VAL A 78 -7.47 1.98 11.86
CA VAL A 78 -8.40 0.96 12.34
C VAL A 78 -9.79 1.33 11.84
N GLY A 79 -10.40 0.47 11.03
CA GLY A 79 -11.79 0.63 10.62
C GLY A 79 -12.73 0.23 11.76
N ARG A 80 -13.67 1.13 12.10
CA ARG A 80 -14.66 0.91 13.15
C ARG A 80 -16.05 1.01 12.57
N ALA A 81 -16.82 -0.07 12.67
CA ALA A 81 -18.23 -0.15 12.28
C ALA A 81 -19.08 -0.44 13.51
N ASP A 82 -19.88 0.52 13.94
CA ASP A 82 -20.80 0.38 15.07
C ASP A 82 -22.18 -0.05 14.53
N PHE A 83 -22.64 -1.24 14.90
CA PHE A 83 -23.92 -1.80 14.49
C PHE A 83 -24.91 -1.89 15.67
N GLU A 84 -26.19 -1.70 15.35
CA GLU A 84 -27.31 -2.12 16.20
C GLU A 84 -27.94 -3.39 15.64
N PHE A 85 -28.23 -4.35 16.52
CA PHE A 85 -28.93 -5.58 16.17
C PHE A 85 -30.28 -5.66 16.86
N ARG A 86 -31.35 -5.90 16.09
CA ARG A 86 -32.69 -6.10 16.63
C ARG A 86 -33.49 -7.04 15.74
N ASN A 87 -34.08 -8.08 16.34
CA ASN A 87 -35.00 -9.01 15.66
C ASN A 87 -34.45 -9.63 14.37
N GLY A 88 -33.14 -9.94 14.32
CA GLY A 88 -32.50 -10.48 13.12
C GLY A 88 -32.00 -9.43 12.13
N GLU A 89 -32.30 -8.14 12.33
CA GLU A 89 -31.83 -7.04 11.49
C GLU A 89 -30.54 -6.42 12.04
N MET A 90 -29.53 -6.28 11.18
CA MET A 90 -28.28 -5.58 11.46
C MET A 90 -28.29 -4.20 10.79
N LYS A 91 -28.21 -3.14 11.59
CA LYS A 91 -28.17 -1.76 11.11
C LYS A 91 -26.84 -1.11 11.43
N LEU A 92 -26.11 -0.65 10.42
CA LEU A 92 -24.92 0.17 10.61
C LEU A 92 -25.34 1.56 11.10
N VAL A 93 -24.89 1.94 12.29
CA VAL A 93 -25.20 3.23 12.92
C VAL A 93 -24.10 4.25 12.63
N HIS A 94 -22.85 3.80 12.65
CA HIS A 94 -21.71 4.66 12.40
C HIS A 94 -20.54 3.88 11.82
N TYR A 95 -19.81 4.52 10.91
CA TYR A 95 -18.55 4.01 10.39
C TYR A 95 -17.51 5.12 10.35
N GLN A 96 -16.26 4.76 10.69
CA GLN A 96 -15.12 5.65 10.59
C GLN A 96 -13.82 4.87 10.39
N LEU A 97 -12.83 5.55 9.79
CA LEU A 97 -11.44 5.11 9.77
C LEU A 97 -10.65 5.94 10.79
N ILE A 98 -10.24 5.31 11.88
CA ILE A 98 -9.48 5.95 12.96
C ILE A 98 -8.00 5.99 12.56
N PRO A 99 -7.40 7.17 12.32
CA PRO A 99 -5.99 7.27 11.91
C PRO A 99 -5.05 6.86 13.05
N VAL A 100 -4.05 6.03 12.74
CA VAL A 100 -3.01 5.64 13.70
C VAL A 100 -1.79 6.52 13.51
N ASN A 101 -1.74 7.63 14.27
CA ASN A 101 -0.64 8.61 14.26
C ASN A 101 -0.21 9.10 12.86
N LEU A 102 -1.15 9.19 11.91
CA LEU A 102 -0.87 9.71 10.58
C LEU A 102 -0.53 11.20 10.63
N LYS A 103 0.46 11.60 9.84
CA LYS A 103 0.96 12.99 9.79
C LYS A 103 0.81 13.60 8.40
N LYS A 104 0.42 14.86 8.34
CA LYS A 104 0.48 15.69 7.11
C LYS A 104 1.77 16.48 7.08
N LYS A 105 2.32 16.67 5.89
CA LYS A 105 3.41 17.62 5.67
C LYS A 105 2.79 19.02 5.52
N VAL A 106 3.16 19.95 6.40
CA VAL A 106 2.85 21.37 6.27
C VAL A 106 4.10 22.06 5.78
N THR A 107 3.97 22.89 4.74
CA THR A 107 5.07 23.74 4.24
C THR A 107 4.72 25.17 4.58
N TYR A 108 5.62 25.85 5.28
CA TYR A 108 5.47 27.24 5.68
C TYR A 108 6.03 28.18 4.61
N ASP A 109 5.62 29.45 4.64
CA ASP A 109 6.02 30.45 3.64
C ASP A 109 7.54 30.68 3.58
N ASN A 110 8.25 30.38 4.66
CA ASN A 110 9.71 30.45 4.74
C ASN A 110 10.43 29.25 4.10
N GLY A 111 9.69 28.34 3.44
CA GLY A 111 10.21 27.12 2.81
C GLY A 111 10.48 25.96 3.77
N GLN A 112 10.30 26.15 5.08
CA GLN A 112 10.42 25.05 6.05
C GLN A 112 9.23 24.10 5.96
N SER A 113 9.44 22.85 6.32
CA SER A 113 8.40 21.83 6.33
C SER A 113 8.40 21.06 7.64
N GLU A 114 7.21 20.75 8.13
CA GLU A 114 7.00 19.96 9.34
C GLU A 114 5.97 18.85 9.09
N ARG A 115 6.08 17.75 9.85
CA ARG A 115 5.07 16.69 9.90
C ARG A 115 4.22 16.80 11.16
N VAL A 116 2.99 17.27 11.00
CA VAL A 116 2.02 17.42 12.10
C VAL A 116 0.96 16.32 12.03
N LEU A 117 0.48 15.85 13.19
CA LEU A 117 -0.54 14.81 13.26
C LEU A 117 -1.89 15.31 12.69
N TYR A 118 -2.65 14.40 12.07
CA TYR A 118 -4.03 14.69 11.65
C TYR A 118 -5.01 14.71 12.83
N THR A 119 -4.76 13.86 13.82
CA THR A 119 -5.62 13.63 14.99
C THR A 119 -4.75 13.65 16.26
N PRO A 120 -5.34 13.68 17.47
CA PRO A 120 -4.56 13.55 18.70
C PRO A 120 -3.64 12.33 18.69
N GLU A 121 -2.48 12.46 19.33
CA GLU A 121 -1.50 11.38 19.42
C GLU A 121 -2.05 10.19 20.20
N ILE A 122 -1.84 9.00 19.65
CA ILE A 122 -2.11 7.73 20.31
C ILE A 122 -0.79 7.25 20.90
N ALA A 123 -0.70 7.21 22.23
CA ALA A 123 0.49 6.75 22.92
C ALA A 123 0.79 5.28 22.57
N GLU A 124 2.07 4.98 22.33
CA GLU A 124 2.51 3.62 22.09
C GLU A 124 2.32 2.77 23.36
N ASN A 125 1.77 1.56 23.20
CA ASN A 125 1.55 0.67 24.33
C ASN A 125 2.89 0.11 24.86
N PRO A 126 3.23 0.28 26.15
CA PRO A 126 4.52 -0.15 26.69
C PRO A 126 4.78 -1.66 26.62
N GLN A 127 3.73 -2.50 26.77
CA GLN A 127 3.87 -3.95 26.64
C GLN A 127 4.16 -4.34 25.20
N MET A 128 3.52 -3.69 24.23
CA MET A 128 3.79 -3.90 22.81
C MET A 128 5.21 -3.46 22.43
N LEU A 129 5.68 -2.32 22.94
CA LEU A 129 7.06 -1.87 22.75
C LEU A 129 8.06 -2.89 23.32
N SER A 130 7.83 -3.39 24.52
CA SER A 130 8.67 -4.43 25.14
C SER A 130 8.68 -5.72 24.31
N LEU A 131 7.53 -6.14 23.78
CA LEU A 131 7.40 -7.31 22.93
C LEU A 131 8.15 -7.15 21.59
N LEU A 132 8.00 -6.01 20.93
CA LEU A 132 8.50 -5.81 19.56
C LEU A 132 9.96 -5.34 19.49
N SER A 133 10.47 -4.67 20.54
CA SER A 133 11.84 -4.11 20.55
C SER A 133 12.94 -5.16 20.27
N PRO A 134 12.91 -6.38 20.85
CA PRO A 134 13.90 -7.40 20.53
C PRO A 134 13.91 -7.80 19.05
N PHE A 135 12.73 -7.91 18.43
CA PHE A 135 12.60 -8.25 17.01
C PHE A 135 13.09 -7.12 16.12
N GLN A 136 12.76 -5.87 16.46
CA GLN A 136 13.25 -4.68 15.76
C GLN A 136 14.78 -4.61 15.78
N ASN A 137 15.38 -4.84 16.95
CA ASN A 137 16.83 -4.82 17.13
C ASN A 137 17.52 -5.95 16.37
N LYS A 138 16.98 -7.16 16.42
CA LYS A 138 17.49 -8.32 15.67
C LYS A 138 17.40 -8.08 14.16
N GLY A 139 16.28 -7.57 13.68
CA GLY A 139 16.09 -7.19 12.28
C GLY A 139 17.10 -6.15 11.84
N LYS A 140 17.28 -5.07 12.62
CA LYS A 140 18.28 -4.04 12.34
C LYS A 140 19.70 -4.63 12.22
N ALA A 141 20.11 -5.47 13.16
CA ALA A 141 21.44 -6.08 13.16
C ALA A 141 21.69 -6.96 11.91
N GLN A 142 20.67 -7.65 11.40
CA GLN A 142 20.79 -8.47 10.19
C GLN A 142 20.82 -7.63 8.90
N LEU A 143 20.22 -6.44 8.91
CA LEU A 143 20.10 -5.58 7.73
C LEU A 143 21.26 -4.60 7.57
N ASP A 144 21.93 -4.22 8.66
CA ASP A 144 23.06 -3.28 8.66
C ASP A 144 24.40 -3.96 8.22
N VAL A 145 24.32 -5.07 7.49
CA VAL A 145 25.49 -5.77 6.92
C VAL A 145 25.89 -5.12 5.61
N LYS A 146 27.16 -4.70 5.49
CA LYS A 146 27.74 -4.20 4.24
C LYS A 146 27.78 -5.31 3.20
N ILE A 147 27.19 -5.05 2.03
CA ILE A 147 27.14 -5.99 0.91
C ILE A 147 27.95 -5.50 -0.31
N GLY A 148 28.39 -4.24 -0.31
CA GLY A 148 29.14 -3.66 -1.41
C GLY A 148 29.44 -2.19 -1.22
N THR A 149 29.94 -1.57 -2.28
CA THR A 149 30.23 -0.13 -2.35
C THR A 149 29.84 0.44 -3.71
N LEU A 150 29.42 1.71 -3.74
CA LEU A 150 29.14 2.49 -4.95
C LEU A 150 30.11 3.65 -5.07
N SER A 151 30.60 3.90 -6.28
CA SER A 151 31.37 5.10 -6.61
C SER A 151 30.51 6.36 -6.78
N GLY A 152 29.19 6.21 -6.85
CA GLY A 152 28.25 7.32 -7.02
C GLY A 152 26.80 6.92 -6.78
N ARG A 153 25.91 7.91 -6.77
CA ARG A 153 24.48 7.75 -6.48
C ARG A 153 23.75 6.93 -7.55
N LEU A 154 22.90 6.02 -7.12
CA LEU A 154 21.89 5.35 -7.96
C LEU A 154 20.56 6.10 -7.83
N GLU A 155 20.10 6.67 -8.94
CA GLU A 155 18.92 7.52 -9.03
C GLU A 155 17.63 6.69 -9.06
N GLY A 156 16.94 6.65 -7.93
CA GLY A 156 15.67 5.98 -7.72
C GLY A 156 14.51 6.93 -7.43
N ASP A 157 14.71 8.25 -7.54
CA ASP A 157 13.66 9.22 -7.18
C ASP A 157 12.46 9.09 -8.11
N ARG A 158 11.26 9.15 -7.51
CA ARG A 158 9.97 9.04 -8.22
C ARG A 158 9.85 10.01 -9.40
N SER A 159 10.43 11.21 -9.28
CA SER A 159 10.43 12.26 -10.32
C SER A 159 11.35 11.96 -11.50
N LYS A 160 12.18 10.92 -11.42
CA LYS A 160 13.09 10.48 -12.48
C LYS A 160 12.66 9.13 -13.05
N VAL A 161 12.53 8.11 -12.21
CA VAL A 161 12.30 6.71 -12.64
C VAL A 161 11.01 6.49 -13.45
N ARG A 162 10.04 7.40 -13.35
CA ARG A 162 8.78 7.34 -14.11
C ARG A 162 8.80 8.13 -15.42
N PHE A 163 9.88 8.86 -15.69
CA PHE A 163 9.96 9.82 -16.81
C PHE A 163 11.16 9.56 -17.71
N VAL A 164 12.26 9.02 -17.18
CA VAL A 164 13.49 8.77 -17.91
C VAL A 164 14.13 7.46 -17.46
N GLN A 165 15.02 6.91 -18.30
CA GLN A 165 15.90 5.81 -17.88
C GLN A 165 16.87 6.31 -16.80
N THR A 166 17.08 5.50 -15.76
CA THR A 166 18.02 5.82 -14.68
C THR A 166 19.04 4.71 -14.49
N ASN A 167 20.19 5.05 -13.92
CA ASN A 167 21.24 4.08 -13.59
C ASN A 167 20.77 3.04 -12.55
N MET A 168 19.85 3.39 -11.64
CA MET A 168 19.20 2.41 -10.76
C MET A 168 18.40 1.38 -11.57
N GLY A 169 17.58 1.83 -12.53
CA GLY A 169 16.82 0.93 -13.40
C GLY A 169 17.73 -0.03 -14.17
N HIS A 170 18.84 0.47 -14.71
CA HIS A 170 19.84 -0.36 -15.40
C HIS A 170 20.44 -1.42 -14.47
N LEU A 171 20.81 -1.05 -13.23
CA LEU A 171 21.37 -1.99 -12.26
C LEU A 171 20.39 -3.12 -11.92
N VAL A 172 19.14 -2.78 -11.63
CA VAL A 172 18.12 -3.78 -11.26
C VAL A 172 17.84 -4.74 -12.40
N LEU A 173 17.69 -4.21 -13.62
CA LEU A 173 17.46 -5.03 -14.80
C LEU A 173 18.68 -5.90 -15.14
N ALA A 174 19.89 -5.38 -14.99
CA ALA A 174 21.12 -6.16 -15.17
C ALA A 174 21.20 -7.31 -14.14
N ALA A 175 20.87 -7.05 -12.88
CA ALA A 175 20.85 -8.09 -11.84
C ALA A 175 19.78 -9.17 -12.13
N GLN A 176 18.61 -8.77 -12.61
CA GLN A 176 17.56 -9.71 -13.04
C GLN A 176 18.03 -10.58 -14.21
N MET A 177 18.57 -9.97 -15.28
CA MET A 177 19.10 -10.70 -16.43
C MET A 177 20.22 -11.66 -16.03
N ALA A 178 21.16 -11.22 -15.19
CA ALA A 178 22.24 -12.07 -14.70
C ALA A 178 21.74 -13.28 -13.88
N ARG A 179 20.63 -13.13 -13.15
CA ARG A 179 20.04 -14.22 -12.36
C ARG A 179 19.24 -15.21 -13.20
N THR A 180 18.64 -14.77 -14.30
CA THR A 180 17.73 -15.57 -15.14
C THR A 180 18.32 -15.97 -16.48
N ASN A 181 19.50 -15.46 -16.84
CA ASN A 181 20.10 -15.54 -18.18
C ASN A 181 19.17 -15.01 -19.29
N ALA A 182 18.43 -13.93 -19.00
CA ALA A 182 17.58 -13.30 -19.99
C ALA A 182 18.39 -12.37 -20.93
N ASP A 183 18.00 -12.30 -22.20
CA ASP A 183 18.63 -11.41 -23.20
C ASP A 183 18.26 -9.94 -23.01
N PHE A 184 17.07 -9.68 -22.46
CA PHE A 184 16.60 -8.34 -22.09
C PHE A 184 15.66 -8.41 -20.89
N ALA A 185 15.49 -7.29 -20.20
CA ALA A 185 14.55 -7.15 -19.10
C ALA A 185 13.86 -5.79 -19.13
N VAL A 186 12.62 -5.75 -18.61
CA VAL A 186 11.84 -4.51 -18.46
C VAL A 186 11.17 -4.51 -17.09
N MET A 187 11.02 -3.32 -16.51
CA MET A 187 10.25 -3.12 -15.29
C MET A 187 9.54 -1.77 -15.32
N SER A 188 8.44 -1.65 -14.59
CA SER A 188 7.81 -0.35 -14.36
C SER A 188 8.67 0.49 -13.42
N GLY A 189 8.92 1.76 -13.76
CA GLY A 189 9.61 2.70 -12.87
C GLY A 189 8.91 2.88 -11.52
N GLY A 190 7.60 2.61 -11.43
CA GLY A 190 6.87 2.59 -10.16
C GLY A 190 7.33 1.50 -9.17
N GLY A 191 8.04 0.48 -9.67
CA GLY A 191 8.65 -0.58 -8.88
C GLY A 191 9.98 -0.19 -8.22
N ILE A 192 10.60 0.92 -8.64
CA ILE A 192 11.77 1.51 -7.98
C ILE A 192 11.28 2.52 -6.94
N ARG A 193 11.67 2.32 -5.67
CA ARG A 193 11.04 3.03 -4.54
C ARG A 193 11.95 4.02 -3.81
N ASP A 194 13.26 3.91 -3.97
CA ASP A 194 14.24 4.76 -3.28
C ASP A 194 15.55 4.86 -4.06
N SER A 195 16.34 5.90 -3.75
CA SER A 195 17.71 6.10 -4.24
C SER A 195 18.73 5.46 -3.29
N ILE A 196 19.94 5.18 -3.78
CA ILE A 196 21.08 4.76 -2.94
C ILE A 196 22.24 5.72 -3.20
N GLU A 197 22.75 6.34 -2.13
CA GLU A 197 23.88 7.26 -2.22
C GLU A 197 25.22 6.52 -2.43
N GLY A 198 26.23 7.26 -2.90
CA GLY A 198 27.59 6.73 -3.02
C GLY A 198 28.18 6.31 -1.67
N GLY A 199 29.06 5.31 -1.68
CA GLY A 199 29.68 4.76 -0.47
C GLY A 199 29.23 3.33 -0.19
N ASP A 200 29.25 2.96 1.09
CA ASP A 200 28.91 1.60 1.54
C ASP A 200 27.42 1.32 1.37
N ILE A 201 27.09 0.17 0.76
CA ILE A 201 25.72 -0.31 0.62
C ILE A 201 25.48 -1.40 1.64
N THR A 202 24.36 -1.30 2.37
CA THR A 202 23.89 -2.36 3.26
C THR A 202 22.75 -3.16 2.64
N TYR A 203 22.48 -4.35 3.17
CA TYR A 203 21.31 -5.12 2.74
C TYR A 203 20.00 -4.36 2.97
N LYS A 204 19.93 -3.52 4.01
CA LYS A 204 18.82 -2.60 4.26
C LYS A 204 18.54 -1.66 3.10
N ASP A 205 19.60 -1.12 2.47
CA ASP A 205 19.45 -0.17 1.38
C ASP A 205 18.86 -0.83 0.13
N VAL A 206 19.17 -2.12 -0.08
CA VAL A 206 18.57 -2.90 -1.16
C VAL A 206 17.09 -3.16 -0.94
N LEU A 207 16.68 -3.50 0.29
CA LEU A 207 15.28 -3.80 0.59
C LEU A 207 14.36 -2.59 0.49
N LYS A 208 14.87 -1.36 0.64
CA LYS A 208 14.06 -0.15 0.53
C LYS A 208 13.52 0.08 -0.88
N PHE A 209 14.24 -0.33 -1.93
CA PHE A 209 13.92 0.09 -3.29
C PHE A 209 13.13 -0.93 -4.13
N ALA A 210 13.11 -2.23 -3.81
CA ALA A 210 12.58 -3.27 -4.71
C ALA A 210 11.31 -3.99 -4.19
N ASN A 211 10.20 -3.81 -4.91
CA ASN A 211 9.09 -4.78 -4.92
C ASN A 211 9.17 -5.58 -6.23
N VAL A 212 9.37 -6.89 -6.15
CA VAL A 212 9.63 -7.74 -7.33
C VAL A 212 8.32 -8.27 -7.91
N SER A 213 8.01 -7.87 -9.14
CA SER A 213 7.15 -8.64 -10.04
C SER A 213 7.93 -8.86 -11.33
N PHE A 214 8.10 -10.12 -11.72
CA PHE A 214 8.82 -10.55 -12.91
C PHE A 214 7.89 -11.31 -13.84
N VAL A 215 8.04 -11.09 -15.14
CA VAL A 215 7.43 -11.92 -16.19
C VAL A 215 8.52 -12.27 -17.18
N ALA A 216 8.90 -13.55 -17.25
CA ALA A 216 9.65 -14.10 -18.39
C ALA A 216 8.65 -14.41 -19.50
N LYS A 217 8.91 -13.89 -20.71
CA LYS A 217 8.27 -14.40 -21.92
C LYS A 217 9.35 -15.00 -22.81
N THR A 218 9.15 -16.23 -23.24
CA THR A 218 9.89 -16.78 -24.38
C THR A 218 9.40 -16.05 -25.63
N GLY A 219 10.32 -15.55 -26.45
CA GLY A 219 9.97 -14.95 -27.74
C GLY A 219 9.34 -16.02 -28.64
N TYR A 220 8.18 -15.73 -29.22
CA TYR A 220 7.70 -16.49 -30.37
C TYR A 220 8.65 -16.19 -31.54
N SER A 221 9.49 -17.16 -31.90
CA SER A 221 10.25 -17.12 -33.14
C SER A 221 9.29 -17.32 -34.31
N THR A 222 8.88 -16.24 -34.96
CA THR A 222 8.32 -16.31 -36.30
C THR A 222 9.48 -16.37 -37.30
N THR A 223 9.99 -17.57 -37.53
CA THR A 223 10.70 -17.93 -38.76
C THR A 223 9.74 -18.62 -39.70
#